data_AF-A0A2N5ABI0-F1
#
_entry.id   AF-A0A2N5ABI0-F1
#
_cell.length_a   1.000
_cell.length_b   1.000
_cell.length_c   1.000
_cell.angle_alpha   90.00
_cell.angle_beta   90.00
_cell.angle_gamma   90.00
#
_symmetry.space_group_name_H-M   'P 1'
#
loop_
_entity.id
_entity.type
_entity.pdbx_description
1 polymer ?
#
loop_
_entity_poly.entity_id
_entity_poly.type
_entity_poly.pdbx_seq_one_letter_code
_entity_poly.pdbx_strand_id
1 'polypeptide(L)'
;MLKLSVCLLTCNSARLLMEVLPPLLKVADECIVVDSGSTDETVSICQQFGLTVHHHAYKAHGAQMNYAIGLASHDWVLCMDSDEILDNDVVAAIQALKAGEEPDPTCAWRLPRYWFVLGTQVRTIYPISSPDYPVRLFNRQQARFNDRPVDDQVVGHARSVRLP
;
A
#
# COMPACT_ATOMS: atom_id res chain seq x y z
N MET A 1 -18.61 -10.20 0.08
CA MET A 1 -17.36 -9.90 0.80
C MET A 1 -16.49 -9.11 -0.13
N LEU A 2 -15.96 -7.99 0.37
CA LEU A 2 -15.07 -7.12 -0.40
C LEU A 2 -13.78 -7.88 -0.73
N LYS A 3 -13.43 -7.89 -2.02
CA LYS A 3 -12.18 -8.46 -2.53
C LYS A 3 -11.13 -7.37 -2.65
N LEU A 4 -9.93 -7.62 -2.12
CA LEU A 4 -8.89 -6.61 -1.98
C LEU A 4 -7.62 -7.02 -2.75
N SER A 5 -7.23 -6.17 -3.71
CA SER A 5 -5.92 -6.26 -4.37
C SER A 5 -4.90 -5.38 -3.64
N VAL A 6 -3.85 -5.98 -3.08
CA VAL A 6 -2.73 -5.24 -2.50
C VAL A 6 -1.75 -4.89 -3.62
N CYS A 7 -1.40 -3.62 -3.74
CA CYS A 7 -0.38 -3.11 -4.65
C CYS A 7 0.86 -2.75 -3.83
N LEU A 8 1.98 -3.44 -4.06
CA LEU A 8 3.23 -3.27 -3.33
C LEU A 8 4.34 -2.82 -4.30
N LEU A 9 5.00 -1.71 -4.01
CA LEU A 9 6.16 -1.25 -4.77
C LEU A 9 7.47 -1.68 -4.11
N THR A 10 8.39 -2.23 -4.89
CA THR A 10 9.71 -2.67 -4.40
C THR A 10 10.88 -2.10 -5.21
N CYS A 11 11.99 -1.84 -4.54
CA CYS A 11 13.30 -1.55 -5.14
C CYS A 11 14.38 -1.64 -4.05
N ASN A 12 15.19 -2.70 -4.08
CA ASN A 12 16.18 -3.00 -3.05
C ASN A 12 15.60 -3.00 -1.61
N SER A 13 14.49 -3.70 -1.46
CA SER A 13 13.64 -3.74 -0.26
C SER A 13 13.92 -4.94 0.65
N ALA A 14 14.95 -5.76 0.38
CA ALA A 14 15.16 -7.04 1.06
C ALA A 14 15.20 -6.94 2.59
N ARG A 15 15.67 -5.80 3.12
CA ARG A 15 15.85 -5.53 4.55
C ARG A 15 14.57 -5.71 5.38
N LEU A 16 13.42 -5.23 4.89
CA LEU A 16 12.15 -5.22 5.65
C LEU A 16 11.08 -6.12 5.04
N LEU A 17 11.28 -6.57 3.79
CA LEU A 17 10.24 -7.23 3.03
C LEU A 17 9.72 -8.52 3.70
N MET A 18 10.58 -9.26 4.41
CA MET A 18 10.20 -10.44 5.18
C MET A 18 9.23 -10.14 6.34
N GLU A 19 9.24 -8.91 6.87
CA GLU A 19 8.34 -8.45 7.93
C GLU A 19 7.08 -7.81 7.34
N VAL A 20 7.20 -7.17 6.18
CA VAL A 20 6.11 -6.48 5.47
C VAL A 20 5.11 -7.46 4.85
N LEU A 21 5.58 -8.52 4.20
CA LEU A 21 4.72 -9.44 3.45
C LEU A 21 3.74 -10.22 4.33
N PRO A 22 4.12 -10.83 5.47
CA PRO A 22 3.20 -11.65 6.25
C PRO A 22 1.89 -10.94 6.68
N PRO A 23 1.89 -9.73 7.27
CA PRO A 23 0.65 -9.06 7.62
C PRO A 23 -0.12 -8.53 6.41
N LEU A 24 0.55 -8.13 5.31
CA LEU A 24 -0.13 -7.76 4.07
C LEU A 24 -0.91 -8.93 3.46
N LEU A 25 -0.31 -10.13 3.44
CA LEU A 25 -0.94 -11.32 2.88
C LEU A 25 -2.13 -11.82 3.70
N LYS A 26 -2.28 -11.40 4.97
CA LYS A 26 -3.48 -11.70 5.79
C LYS A 26 -4.71 -10.91 5.33
N VAL A 27 -4.54 -9.82 4.58
CA VAL A 27 -5.64 -8.98 4.10
C VAL A 27 -5.84 -9.05 2.59
N ALA A 28 -4.81 -9.44 1.84
CA ALA A 28 -4.85 -9.57 0.39
C ALA A 28 -5.73 -10.76 -0.08
N ASP A 29 -6.59 -10.53 -1.07
CA ASP A 29 -7.09 -11.62 -1.93
C ASP A 29 -6.20 -11.80 -3.17
N GLU A 30 -5.58 -10.69 -3.61
CA GLU A 30 -4.59 -10.62 -4.68
C GLU A 30 -3.44 -9.71 -4.19
N CYS A 31 -2.20 -10.06 -4.52
CA CYS A 31 -1.04 -9.23 -4.18
C CYS A 31 -0.18 -9.02 -5.43
N ILE A 32 -0.05 -7.76 -5.83
CA ILE A 32 0.63 -7.29 -7.03
C ILE A 32 1.92 -6.63 -6.56
N VAL A 33 3.04 -7.23 -6.90
CA VAL A 33 4.36 -6.67 -6.61
C VAL A 33 4.89 -6.02 -7.89
N VAL A 34 5.21 -4.74 -7.83
CA VAL A 34 5.90 -4.02 -8.90
C VAL A 34 7.30 -3.69 -8.46
N ASP A 35 8.29 -4.29 -9.12
CA ASP A 35 9.70 -4.09 -8.85
C ASP A 35 10.33 -3.12 -9.86
N SER A 36 11.10 -2.16 -9.33
CA SER A 36 11.73 -1.10 -10.12
C SER A 36 13.18 -1.40 -10.53
N GLY A 37 13.62 -2.66 -10.49
CA GLY A 37 14.97 -3.07 -10.88
C GLY A 37 15.87 -3.36 -9.68
N SER A 38 15.36 -4.12 -8.70
CA SER A 38 16.14 -4.58 -7.55
C SER A 38 17.33 -5.42 -7.99
N THR A 39 18.46 -5.22 -7.31
CA THR A 39 19.71 -5.96 -7.49
C THR A 39 20.08 -6.80 -6.27
N ASP A 40 19.33 -6.67 -5.18
CA ASP A 40 19.44 -7.47 -3.97
C ASP A 40 18.45 -8.65 -3.98
N GLU A 41 18.19 -9.24 -2.81
CA GLU A 41 17.35 -10.43 -2.65
C GLU A 41 15.84 -10.15 -2.76
N THR A 42 15.42 -8.90 -3.02
CA THR A 42 14.00 -8.47 -3.02
C THR A 42 13.09 -9.37 -3.85
N VAL A 43 13.45 -9.62 -5.11
CA VAL A 43 12.64 -10.45 -6.02
C VAL A 43 12.58 -11.89 -5.52
N SER A 44 13.70 -12.41 -5.01
CA SER A 44 13.77 -13.77 -4.48
C SER A 44 12.89 -13.96 -3.25
N ILE A 45 12.82 -12.95 -2.38
CA ILE A 45 11.95 -12.93 -1.21
C ILE A 45 10.49 -12.98 -1.65
N CYS A 46 10.05 -12.13 -2.58
CA CYS A 46 8.68 -12.18 -3.11
C CYS A 46 8.30 -13.56 -3.65
N GLN A 47 9.21 -14.21 -4.39
CA GLN A 47 9.00 -15.55 -4.94
C GLN A 47 8.86 -16.63 -3.85
N GLN A 48 9.58 -16.51 -2.73
CA GLN A 48 9.43 -17.43 -1.58
C GLN A 48 8.04 -17.36 -0.97
N PHE A 49 7.37 -16.20 -1.04
CA PHE A 49 5.97 -16.03 -0.65
C PHE A 49 4.97 -16.43 -1.75
N GLY A 50 5.44 -16.99 -2.87
CA GLY A 50 4.60 -17.38 -4.00
C GLY A 50 4.06 -16.20 -4.82
N LEU A 51 4.67 -15.01 -4.70
CA LEU A 51 4.22 -13.81 -5.39
C LEU A 51 4.86 -13.69 -6.77
N THR A 52 4.06 -13.27 -7.75
CA THR A 52 4.56 -12.88 -9.07
C THR A 52 5.00 -11.42 -9.03
N VAL A 53 6.22 -11.17 -9.51
CA VAL A 53 6.81 -9.83 -9.53
C VAL A 53 6.75 -9.27 -10.94
N HIS A 54 6.15 -8.10 -11.08
CA HIS A 54 6.08 -7.34 -12.33
C HIS A 54 7.23 -6.33 -12.36
N HIS A 55 8.10 -6.43 -13.36
CA HIS A 55 9.11 -5.40 -13.55
C HIS A 55 8.50 -4.18 -14.24
N HIS A 56 8.74 -2.98 -13.69
CA HIS A 56 8.45 -1.72 -14.37
C HIS A 56 9.48 -0.65 -13.97
N ALA A 57 10.16 -0.07 -14.95
CA ALA A 57 11.19 0.94 -14.71
C ALA A 57 10.60 2.16 -13.96
N TYR A 58 11.31 2.60 -12.91
CA TYR A 58 10.86 3.71 -12.08
C TYR A 58 10.71 5.00 -12.88
N LYS A 59 9.61 5.73 -12.62
CA LYS A 59 9.34 7.06 -13.17
C LYS A 59 9.04 8.08 -12.07
N ALA A 60 7.99 7.82 -11.32
CA ALA A 60 7.57 8.58 -10.14
C ALA A 60 6.72 7.67 -9.26
N HIS A 61 6.62 7.96 -7.96
CA HIS A 61 5.91 7.12 -7.00
C HIS A 61 4.43 6.93 -7.39
N GLY A 62 3.67 8.02 -7.58
CA GLY A 62 2.26 7.94 -7.99
C GLY A 62 2.05 7.24 -9.34
N ALA A 63 2.98 7.41 -10.29
CA ALA A 63 2.93 6.71 -11.58
C ALA A 63 3.17 5.20 -11.42
N GLN A 64 4.05 4.79 -10.50
CA GLN A 64 4.27 3.38 -10.18
C GLN A 64 3.08 2.76 -9.48
N MET A 65 2.48 3.46 -8.51
CA MET A 65 1.25 3.01 -7.86
C MET A 65 0.12 2.86 -8.88
N ASN A 66 -0.08 3.82 -9.78
CA ASN A 66 -1.09 3.71 -10.83
C ASN A 66 -0.81 2.56 -11.80
N TYR A 67 0.45 2.24 -12.10
CA TYR A 67 0.80 1.05 -12.88
C TYR A 67 0.41 -0.24 -12.14
N ALA A 68 0.75 -0.36 -10.85
CA ALA A 68 0.36 -1.50 -10.02
C ALA A 68 -1.17 -1.66 -9.93
N ILE A 69 -1.90 -0.56 -9.70
CA ILE A 69 -3.36 -0.52 -9.68
C ILE A 69 -3.97 -0.97 -11.02
N GLY A 70 -3.31 -0.64 -12.14
CA GLY A 70 -3.74 -1.06 -13.47
C GLY A 70 -3.67 -2.57 -13.69
N LEU A 71 -2.83 -3.28 -12.93
CA LEU A 71 -2.73 -4.74 -12.97
C LEU A 71 -3.76 -5.43 -12.06
N ALA A 72 -4.44 -4.68 -11.20
CA ALA A 72 -5.36 -5.24 -10.22
C ALA A 72 -6.63 -5.81 -10.85
N SER A 73 -7.00 -7.02 -10.42
CA SER A 73 -8.23 -7.68 -10.85
C SER A 73 -9.45 -7.27 -10.02
N HIS A 74 -9.25 -6.76 -8.80
CA HIS A 74 -10.34 -6.27 -7.94
C HIS A 74 -10.45 -4.75 -7.97
N ASP A 75 -11.64 -4.23 -7.67
CA ASP A 75 -11.87 -2.78 -7.68
C ASP A 75 -11.36 -2.10 -6.42
N TRP A 76 -11.34 -2.79 -5.28
CA TRP A 76 -10.74 -2.27 -4.06
C TRP A 76 -9.26 -2.58 -4.02
N VAL A 77 -8.44 -1.53 -3.85
CA VAL A 77 -6.99 -1.62 -3.79
C VAL A 77 -6.45 -1.12 -2.46
N LEU A 78 -5.40 -1.76 -1.96
CA LEU A 78 -4.58 -1.29 -0.85
C LEU A 78 -3.15 -1.05 -1.37
N CYS A 79 -2.73 0.21 -1.44
CA CYS A 79 -1.44 0.60 -1.99
C CYS A 79 -0.43 0.82 -0.85
N MET A 80 0.66 0.06 -0.83
CA MET A 80 1.63 0.03 0.28
C MET A 80 3.05 0.11 -0.23
N ASP A 81 3.92 0.73 0.57
CA ASP A 81 5.35 0.76 0.32
C ASP A 81 6.04 -0.46 0.96
N SER A 82 7.12 -0.93 0.34
CA SER A 82 7.86 -2.13 0.80
C SER A 82 8.65 -1.97 2.10
N ASP A 83 8.58 -0.80 2.73
CA ASP A 83 9.10 -0.50 4.06
C ASP A 83 8.00 -0.19 5.09
N GLU A 84 6.72 -0.36 4.73
CA GLU A 84 5.56 -0.16 5.59
C GLU A 84 4.99 -1.50 6.08
N ILE A 85 5.03 -1.72 7.40
CA ILE A 85 4.52 -2.95 8.03
C ILE A 85 3.14 -2.66 8.63
N LEU A 86 2.11 -3.41 8.23
CA LEU A 86 0.80 -3.32 8.87
C LEU A 86 0.86 -3.89 10.29
N ASP A 87 0.38 -3.12 11.26
CA ASP A 87 0.17 -3.62 12.62
C ASP A 87 -1.11 -4.49 12.71
N ASN A 88 -1.28 -5.16 13.85
CA ASN A 88 -2.41 -6.07 14.06
C ASN A 88 -3.76 -5.34 14.11
N ASP A 89 -3.80 -4.08 14.55
CA ASP A 89 -5.05 -3.32 14.69
C ASP A 89 -5.57 -2.91 13.32
N VAL A 90 -4.69 -2.44 12.43
CA VAL A 90 -5.00 -2.14 11.03
C VAL A 90 -5.38 -3.42 10.27
N VAL A 91 -4.66 -4.53 10.47
CA VAL A 91 -5.02 -5.83 9.89
C VAL A 91 -6.44 -6.24 10.30
N ALA A 92 -6.75 -6.17 11.60
CA ALA A 92 -8.08 -6.51 12.12
C ALA A 92 -9.17 -5.58 11.55
N ALA A 93 -8.89 -4.28 11.45
CA ALA A 93 -9.82 -3.31 10.89
C ALA A 93 -10.11 -3.56 9.41
N ILE A 94 -9.09 -3.90 8.61
CA ILE A 94 -9.27 -4.24 7.19
C ILE A 94 -10.05 -5.56 7.05
N GLN A 95 -9.76 -6.56 7.88
CA GLN A 95 -10.52 -7.83 7.86
C GLN A 95 -11.99 -7.61 8.23
N ALA A 96 -12.29 -6.77 9.22
CA ALA A 96 -13.65 -6.39 9.56
C ALA A 96 -14.36 -5.67 8.41
N LEU A 97 -13.66 -4.74 7.73
CA LEU A 97 -14.16 -4.07 6.53
C LEU A 97 -14.50 -5.08 5.42
N LYS A 98 -13.63 -6.08 5.19
CA LYS A 98 -13.84 -7.13 4.18
C LYS A 98 -15.05 -8.02 4.48
N ALA A 99 -15.29 -8.29 5.76
CA ALA A 99 -16.38 -9.15 6.24
C ALA A 99 -17.74 -8.43 6.27
N GLY A 100 -17.75 -7.10 6.29
CA GLY A 100 -18.96 -6.28 6.30
C GLY A 100 -19.67 -6.17 4.94
N GLU A 101 -20.64 -5.27 4.90
CA GLU A 101 -21.29 -4.84 3.66
C GLU A 101 -20.29 -4.10 2.76
N GLU A 102 -20.49 -4.22 1.45
CA GLU A 102 -19.61 -3.52 0.52
C GLU A 102 -19.79 -2.00 0.69
N PRO A 103 -18.69 -1.25 0.90
CA PRO A 103 -18.78 0.18 1.13
C PRO A 103 -19.21 0.92 -0.14
N ASP A 104 -19.66 2.16 0.04
CA ASP A 104 -19.77 3.13 -1.04
C ASP A 104 -18.42 3.28 -1.77
N PRO A 105 -18.35 3.05 -3.10
CA PRO A 105 -17.10 3.07 -3.86
C PRO A 105 -16.41 4.45 -3.86
N THR A 106 -17.12 5.52 -3.53
CA THR A 106 -16.53 6.87 -3.40
C THR A 106 -15.81 7.08 -2.06
N CYS A 107 -15.87 6.11 -1.15
CA CYS A 107 -15.17 6.11 0.12
C CYS A 107 -13.71 5.64 -0.02
N ALA A 108 -12.84 6.24 0.78
CA ALA A 108 -11.46 5.82 0.93
C ALA A 108 -11.08 5.70 2.43
N TRP A 109 -10.03 4.95 2.73
CA TRP A 109 -9.48 4.84 4.08
C TRP A 109 -8.05 5.32 4.14
N ARG A 110 -7.80 6.05 5.21
CA ARG A 110 -6.48 6.52 5.61
C ARG A 110 -5.94 5.60 6.70
N LEU A 111 -4.71 5.15 6.52
CA LEU A 111 -4.03 4.31 7.49
C LEU A 111 -3.05 5.17 8.29
N PRO A 112 -2.86 4.91 9.60
CA PRO A 112 -1.81 5.55 10.37
C PRO A 112 -0.45 5.10 9.83
N ARG A 113 0.44 6.05 9.57
CA ARG A 113 1.83 5.76 9.20
C ARG A 113 2.78 6.38 10.22
N TYR A 114 3.51 5.51 10.91
CA TYR A 114 4.48 5.90 11.92
C TYR A 114 5.89 6.00 11.33
N TRP A 115 6.56 7.10 11.62
CA TRP A 115 7.89 7.37 11.09
C TRP A 115 8.98 6.94 12.07
N PHE A 116 10.01 6.28 11.53
CA PHE A 116 11.21 5.87 12.25
C PHE A 116 12.44 6.53 11.62
N VAL A 117 13.24 7.23 12.42
CA VAL A 117 14.50 7.85 11.99
C VAL A 117 15.62 7.22 12.78
N LEU A 118 16.60 6.63 12.08
CA LEU A 118 17.71 5.90 12.69
C LEU A 118 17.23 4.84 13.71
N GLY A 119 16.16 4.12 13.38
CA GLY A 119 15.57 3.08 14.22
C GLY A 119 14.73 3.59 15.40
N THR A 120 14.59 4.90 15.58
CA THR A 120 13.79 5.49 16.66
C THR A 120 12.50 6.06 16.12
N GLN A 121 11.37 5.71 16.73
CA GLN A 121 10.08 6.32 16.40
C GLN A 121 10.12 7.82 16.73
N VAL A 122 9.74 8.64 15.76
CA VAL A 122 9.68 10.09 15.93
C VAL A 122 8.23 10.56 16.00
N ARG A 123 8.01 11.74 16.60
CA ARG A 123 6.71 12.42 16.61
C ARG A 123 6.52 13.35 15.42
N THR A 124 7.62 13.79 14.79
CA THR A 124 7.59 14.74 13.67
C THR A 124 8.88 14.64 12.86
N ILE A 125 8.77 14.68 11.54
CA ILE A 125 9.84 14.99 10.59
C ILE A 125 9.36 16.23 9.83
N TYR A 126 9.70 17.43 10.32
CA TYR A 126 9.06 18.67 9.86
C TYR A 126 9.08 18.78 8.32
N PRO A 127 7.94 19.02 7.66
CA PRO A 127 6.64 19.45 8.22
C PRO A 127 5.64 18.32 8.56
N ILE A 128 6.04 17.05 8.51
CA ILE A 128 5.17 15.87 8.65
C ILE A 128 5.06 15.45 10.13
N SER A 129 3.84 15.30 10.64
CA SER A 129 3.56 14.69 11.95
C SER A 129 3.61 13.17 11.87
N SER A 130 3.95 12.51 12.97
CA SER A 130 3.92 11.04 13.09
C SER A 130 2.98 10.65 14.25
N PRO A 131 1.90 9.90 14.00
CA PRO A 131 1.53 9.35 12.69
C PRO A 131 1.01 10.42 11.72
N ASP A 132 1.26 10.22 10.43
CA ASP A 132 0.44 10.82 9.36
C ASP A 132 -0.62 9.82 8.89
N TYR A 133 -1.50 10.26 7.98
CA TYR A 133 -2.68 9.50 7.57
C TYR A 133 -2.89 9.54 6.05
N PRO A 134 -1.97 8.97 5.25
CA PRO A 134 -2.16 8.88 3.81
C PRO A 134 -3.37 8.00 3.46
N VAL A 135 -4.05 8.33 2.36
CA VAL A 135 -5.08 7.45 1.79
C VAL A 135 -4.38 6.25 1.15
N ARG A 136 -4.68 5.04 1.63
CA ARG A 136 -4.02 3.80 1.20
C ARG A 136 -4.99 2.77 0.64
N LEU A 137 -6.25 2.75 1.14
CA LEU A 137 -7.29 1.84 0.67
C LEU A 137 -8.42 2.61 -0.02
N PHE A 138 -8.75 2.29 -1.26
CA PHE A 138 -9.80 2.97 -2.03
C PHE A 138 -10.29 2.12 -3.20
N ASN A 139 -11.38 2.54 -3.85
CA ASN A 139 -11.86 1.91 -5.08
C ASN A 139 -11.17 2.54 -6.29
N ARG A 140 -10.46 1.73 -7.09
CA ARG A 140 -9.66 2.18 -8.24
C ARG A 140 -10.47 2.76 -9.41
N GLN A 141 -11.78 2.48 -9.46
CA GLN A 141 -12.68 3.08 -10.45
C GLN A 141 -13.05 4.53 -10.10
N GLN A 142 -12.92 4.91 -8.83
CA GLN A 142 -13.29 6.24 -8.33
C GLN A 142 -12.07 7.10 -8.03
N ALA A 143 -10.98 6.50 -7.56
CA ALA A 143 -9.80 7.21 -7.13
C ALA A 143 -8.51 6.63 -7.71
N ARG A 144 -7.50 7.49 -7.85
CA ARG A 144 -6.17 7.16 -8.36
C ARG A 144 -5.12 8.10 -7.78
N PHE A 145 -3.84 7.78 -7.92
CA PHE A 145 -2.78 8.74 -7.63
C PHE A 145 -2.76 9.86 -8.68
N ASN A 146 -2.50 11.09 -8.24
CA ASN A 146 -2.30 12.22 -9.16
C ASN A 146 -0.95 12.13 -9.90
N ASP A 147 -0.80 12.93 -10.96
CA ASP A 147 0.40 12.92 -11.81
C ASP A 147 1.54 13.80 -11.26
N ARG A 148 1.56 14.06 -9.95
CA ARG A 148 2.61 14.89 -9.34
C ARG A 148 3.88 14.08 -9.13
N PRO A 149 5.07 14.64 -9.46
CA PRO A 149 6.34 13.94 -9.25
C PRO A 149 6.77 13.90 -7.78
N VAL A 150 6.24 14.82 -6.96
CA VAL A 150 6.48 14.97 -5.51
C VAL A 150 5.15 15.26 -4.85
N ASP A 151 4.98 14.83 -3.59
CA ASP A 151 3.73 14.94 -2.84
C ASP A 151 2.54 14.34 -3.61
N ASP A 152 2.77 13.15 -4.16
CA ASP A 152 1.71 12.40 -4.79
C ASP A 152 0.65 12.00 -3.76
N GLN A 153 -0.59 12.01 -4.19
CA GLN A 153 -1.73 11.73 -3.33
C GLN A 153 -2.87 11.11 -4.14
N VAL A 154 -3.68 10.32 -3.44
CA VAL A 154 -4.90 9.74 -4.01
C VAL A 154 -5.96 10.83 -4.15
N VAL A 155 -6.48 10.99 -5.37
CA VAL A 155 -7.52 11.95 -5.74
C VAL A 155 -8.73 11.23 -6.35
N GLY A 156 -9.92 11.85 -6.29
CA GLY A 156 -11.16 11.32 -6.89
C GLY A 156 -12.16 10.70 -5.90
N HIS A 157 -11.74 10.38 -4.68
CA HIS A 157 -12.63 9.95 -3.62
C HIS A 157 -13.46 11.13 -3.06
N ALA A 158 -14.70 10.87 -2.64
CA ALA A 158 -15.59 11.90 -2.09
C ALA A 158 -15.39 12.12 -0.58
N ARG A 159 -15.05 11.05 0.16
CA ARG A 159 -14.82 11.08 1.60
C ARG A 159 -13.74 10.09 2.01
N SER A 160 -13.05 10.39 3.11
CA SER A 160 -12.07 9.47 3.67
C SER A 160 -12.20 9.28 5.19
N VAL A 161 -12.14 8.02 5.62
CA VAL A 161 -12.24 7.60 7.03
C VAL A 161 -10.85 7.17 7.52
N ARG A 162 -10.52 7.44 8.78
CA ARG A 162 -9.29 6.90 9.37
C ARG A 162 -9.56 5.50 9.91
N LEU A 163 -8.68 4.56 9.58
CA LEU A 163 -8.60 3.30 10.31
C LEU A 163 -7.97 3.55 11.69
N PRO A 164 -8.27 2.68 12.68
CA PRO A 164 -7.69 2.77 14.02
C PRO A 164 -6.16 2.79 13.99
#